data_AF-A0A9W7CBQ0-F1
#
_entry.id   AF-A0A9W7CBQ0-F1
#
_cell.length_a   1.000
_cell.length_b   1.000
_cell.length_c   1.000
_cell.angle_alpha   90.00
_cell.angle_beta   90.00
_cell.angle_gamma   90.00
#
_symmetry.space_group_name_H-M   'P 1'
#
loop_
_entity.id
_entity.type
_entity.pdbx_description
1 polymer ?
#
loop_
_entity_poly.entity_id
_entity_poly.type
_entity_poly.pdbx_seq_one_letter_code
_entity_poly.pdbx_strand_id
1 'polypeptide(L)'
;MADIKVATVNGIKYVDLEEGTGSSVSSGSTIQVKFKVLKAGKRSYDGLSGEGTVVFSDGYGLEDNEKTNSFFEYQVSSVQTRTNVVETFIVGVEGMKEGGVRRVEVQPQKGWEKKTTECDGGPGGKGNGGDIKTDMMIVPTAKMVQEEMCFDKRLVPFPKSYAEERRMAQRFDQALILEIGILKVL
;
A
#
# COMPACT_ATOMS: atom_id res chain seq x y z
N MET A 1 5.34 -26.94 -2.65
CA MET A 1 4.93 -25.54 -2.38
C MET A 1 6.20 -24.81 -2.04
N ALA A 2 6.57 -23.76 -2.78
CA ALA A 2 7.72 -22.95 -2.42
C ALA A 2 7.40 -22.26 -1.08
N ASP A 3 8.33 -22.29 -0.13
CA ASP A 3 8.20 -21.59 1.14
C ASP A 3 8.19 -20.09 0.85
N ILE A 4 7.00 -19.49 0.92
CA ILE A 4 6.80 -18.06 0.78
C ILE A 4 7.42 -17.39 2.02
N LYS A 5 8.59 -16.74 1.85
CA LYS A 5 9.33 -16.14 2.95
C LYS A 5 8.89 -14.69 3.18
N VAL A 6 8.29 -14.43 4.33
CA VAL A 6 7.99 -13.06 4.77
C VAL A 6 9.28 -12.39 5.25
N ALA A 7 9.62 -11.25 4.66
CA ALA A 7 10.71 -10.39 5.06
C ALA A 7 10.19 -9.13 5.76
N THR A 8 11.04 -8.46 6.54
CA THR A 8 10.69 -7.21 7.23
C THR A 8 11.83 -6.21 7.10
N VAL A 9 11.53 -5.03 6.56
CA VAL A 9 12.47 -3.92 6.41
C VAL A 9 11.79 -2.66 6.94
N ASN A 10 12.46 -1.90 7.82
CA ASN A 10 11.90 -0.71 8.48
C ASN A 10 10.53 -0.94 9.15
N GLY A 11 10.30 -2.13 9.68
CA GLY A 11 9.02 -2.54 10.29
C GLY A 11 7.86 -2.65 9.28
N ILE A 12 8.17 -2.79 7.99
CA ILE A 12 7.22 -3.08 6.91
C ILE A 12 7.46 -4.51 6.47
N LYS A 13 6.41 -5.34 6.50
CA LYS A 13 6.48 -6.72 6.02
C LYS A 13 6.25 -6.77 4.53
N TYR A 14 6.99 -7.64 3.85
CA TYR A 14 6.72 -7.94 2.45
C TYR A 14 7.00 -9.39 2.13
N VAL A 15 6.49 -9.80 0.98
CA VAL A 15 6.63 -11.15 0.47
C VAL A 15 6.73 -11.13 -1.05
N ASP A 16 7.76 -11.79 -1.57
CA ASP A 16 7.93 -11.99 -3.00
C ASP A 16 7.05 -13.17 -3.45
N LEU A 17 6.08 -12.90 -4.31
CA LEU A 17 5.23 -13.92 -4.93
C LEU A 17 5.90 -14.52 -6.17
N GLU A 18 6.53 -13.65 -6.95
CA GLU A 18 7.28 -14.02 -8.14
C GLU A 18 8.61 -13.27 -8.12
N GLU A 19 9.73 -14.00 -8.20
CA GLU A 19 11.03 -13.36 -8.36
C GLU A 19 11.22 -12.98 -9.84
N GLY A 20 11.43 -11.69 -10.09
CA GLY A 20 11.74 -11.20 -11.43
C GLY A 20 13.12 -11.64 -11.90
N THR A 21 13.37 -11.59 -13.21
CA THR A 21 14.63 -12.05 -13.81
C THR A 21 15.43 -10.93 -14.47
N GLY A 22 14.83 -9.75 -14.67
CA GLY A 22 15.53 -8.63 -15.32
C GLY A 22 16.24 -7.70 -14.33
N SER A 23 16.36 -6.44 -14.72
CA SER A 23 17.15 -5.45 -13.98
C SER A 23 16.60 -5.22 -12.57
N SER A 24 17.49 -5.04 -11.60
CA SER A 24 17.11 -4.76 -10.21
C SER A 24 16.84 -3.27 -10.02
N VAL A 25 15.78 -2.97 -9.27
CA VAL A 25 15.38 -1.62 -8.89
C VAL A 25 16.36 -1.07 -7.87
N SER A 26 16.93 0.10 -8.18
CA SER A 26 17.85 0.82 -7.31
C SER A 26 17.47 2.30 -7.20
N SER A 27 18.03 3.02 -6.22
CA SER A 27 17.84 4.47 -6.11
C SER A 27 18.34 5.17 -7.37
N GLY A 28 17.51 6.01 -7.97
CA GLY A 28 17.76 6.74 -9.20
C GLY A 28 17.11 6.11 -10.44
N SER A 29 16.75 4.82 -10.39
CA SER A 29 16.09 4.11 -11.50
C SER A 29 14.67 4.61 -11.73
N THR A 30 14.26 4.66 -12.99
CA THR A 30 12.84 4.89 -13.33
C THR A 30 12.17 3.53 -13.53
N ILE A 31 11.04 3.30 -12.89
CA ILE A 31 10.32 2.04 -12.94
C ILE A 31 8.93 2.23 -13.51
N GLN A 32 8.49 1.26 -14.29
CA GLN A 32 7.11 1.12 -14.72
C GLN A 32 6.50 -0.05 -13.96
N VAL A 33 5.43 0.23 -13.23
CA VAL A 33 4.78 -0.78 -12.38
C VAL A 33 3.30 -0.88 -12.65
N LYS A 34 2.76 -2.07 -12.43
CA LYS A 34 1.34 -2.25 -12.14
C LYS A 34 1.19 -2.46 -10.64
N PHE A 35 0.09 -1.99 -10.07
CA PHE A 35 -0.16 -2.22 -8.66
C PHE A 35 -1.64 -2.45 -8.39
N LYS A 36 -1.93 -3.13 -7.29
CA LYS A 36 -3.27 -3.19 -6.72
C LYS A 36 -3.19 -3.11 -5.21
N VAL A 37 -4.16 -2.41 -4.63
CA VAL A 37 -4.32 -2.31 -3.18
C VAL A 37 -5.48 -3.20 -2.78
N LEU A 38 -5.24 -4.09 -1.83
CA LEU A 38 -6.19 -5.06 -1.32
C LEU A 38 -6.45 -4.82 0.16
N LYS A 39 -7.64 -5.16 0.63
CA LYS A 39 -7.90 -5.36 2.06
C LYS A 39 -7.28 -6.68 2.50
N ALA A 40 -6.78 -6.79 3.72
CA ALA A 40 -6.38 -8.09 4.25
C ALA A 40 -7.57 -9.05 4.27
N GLY A 41 -7.43 -10.23 3.64
CA GLY A 41 -8.46 -11.25 3.64
C GLY A 41 -8.65 -11.87 5.03
N LYS A 42 -9.89 -12.26 5.38
CA LYS A 42 -10.21 -12.93 6.66
C LYS A 42 -9.43 -14.23 6.91
N ARG A 43 -8.84 -14.82 5.86
CA ARG A 43 -8.07 -16.07 5.90
C ARG A 43 -6.56 -15.84 5.71
N SER A 44 -6.09 -14.59 5.79
CA SER A 44 -4.68 -14.26 5.74
C SER A 44 -4.04 -14.51 7.11
N TYR A 45 -3.39 -15.66 7.31
CA TYR A 45 -2.75 -16.00 8.58
C TYR A 45 -1.44 -15.22 8.83
N ASP A 46 -0.79 -14.78 7.76
CA ASP A 46 0.45 -14.01 7.75
C ASP A 46 0.25 -12.51 7.45
N GLY A 47 -1.00 -12.10 7.18
CA GLY A 47 -1.36 -10.73 6.82
C GLY A 47 -1.06 -10.35 5.36
N LEU A 48 -0.45 -11.24 4.56
CA LEU A 48 0.03 -10.93 3.20
C LEU A 48 -0.36 -11.97 2.13
N SER A 49 -0.50 -13.23 2.49
CA SER A 49 -0.83 -14.32 1.56
C SER A 49 -2.31 -14.39 1.19
N GLY A 50 -3.20 -13.94 2.07
CA GLY A 50 -4.64 -14.01 1.83
C GLY A 50 -5.09 -13.03 0.75
N GLU A 51 -5.67 -13.56 -0.33
CA GLU A 51 -6.42 -12.75 -1.28
C GLU A 51 -7.57 -12.03 -0.56
N GLY A 52 -7.61 -10.71 -0.69
CA GLY A 52 -8.71 -9.91 -0.19
C GLY A 52 -9.32 -9.04 -1.27
N THR A 53 -10.32 -8.26 -0.88
CA THR A 53 -11.07 -7.42 -1.81
C THR A 53 -10.19 -6.30 -2.34
N VAL A 54 -10.21 -6.09 -3.66
CA VAL A 54 -9.52 -4.98 -4.31
C VAL A 54 -10.15 -3.67 -3.87
N VAL A 55 -9.32 -2.74 -3.41
CA VAL A 55 -9.70 -1.38 -3.06
C VAL A 55 -9.64 -0.51 -4.31
N PHE A 56 -8.46 -0.49 -4.94
CA PHE A 56 -8.17 0.17 -6.21
C PHE A 56 -6.97 -0.48 -6.89
N SER A 57 -6.81 -0.28 -8.20
CA SER A 57 -5.70 -0.84 -8.97
C SER A 57 -5.34 0.01 -10.16
N ASP A 58 -4.12 -0.17 -10.66
CA ASP A 58 -3.67 0.37 -11.94
C ASP A 58 -2.86 -0.67 -12.71
N GLY A 59 -3.19 -0.89 -13.97
CA GLY A 59 -2.52 -1.83 -14.87
C GLY A 59 -2.95 -3.30 -14.75
N TYR A 60 -3.78 -3.66 -13.75
CA TYR A 60 -4.30 -5.02 -13.62
C TYR A 60 -5.65 -5.24 -14.30
N GLY A 61 -6.35 -4.20 -14.75
CA GLY A 61 -7.68 -4.36 -15.35
C GLY A 61 -8.75 -4.82 -14.36
N LEU A 62 -8.65 -4.44 -13.08
CA LEU A 62 -9.53 -4.94 -12.01
C LEU A 62 -10.51 -3.87 -11.49
N GLU A 63 -11.68 -4.35 -11.07
CA GLU A 63 -12.79 -3.54 -10.54
C GLU A 63 -13.16 -2.42 -11.53
N ASP A 64 -13.11 -1.16 -11.09
CA ASP A 64 -13.53 0.03 -11.84
C ASP A 64 -12.47 0.52 -12.85
N ASN A 65 -11.30 -0.15 -12.94
CA ASN A 65 -10.22 0.19 -13.86
C ASN A 65 -9.92 -0.99 -14.79
N GLU A 66 -10.68 -1.10 -15.88
CA GLU A 66 -10.52 -2.15 -16.91
C GLU A 66 -9.26 -1.96 -17.79
N LYS A 67 -8.43 -0.94 -17.55
CA LYS A 67 -7.22 -0.70 -18.33
C LYS A 67 -6.12 -1.64 -17.87
N THR A 68 -5.87 -2.67 -18.67
CA THR A 68 -4.75 -3.61 -18.49
C THR A 68 -3.42 -3.10 -19.04
N ASN A 69 -3.46 -2.06 -19.89
CA ASN A 69 -2.27 -1.46 -20.51
C ASN A 69 -1.80 -0.17 -19.80
N SER A 70 -2.36 0.18 -18.64
CA SER A 70 -1.85 1.31 -17.86
C SER A 70 -0.69 0.87 -16.97
N PHE A 71 0.24 1.78 -16.74
CA PHE A 71 1.34 1.58 -15.81
C PHE A 71 1.57 2.88 -15.04
N PHE A 72 1.98 2.72 -13.79
CA PHE A 72 2.43 3.82 -12.96
C PHE A 72 3.94 3.95 -13.14
N GLU A 73 4.39 5.07 -13.68
CA GLU A 73 5.80 5.37 -13.83
C GLU A 73 6.28 6.19 -12.63
N TYR A 74 7.38 5.75 -12.01
CA TYR A 74 7.96 6.41 -10.86
C TYR A 74 9.48 6.38 -10.92
N GLN A 75 10.12 7.49 -10.57
CA GLN A 75 11.57 7.52 -10.35
C GLN A 75 11.87 7.23 -8.89
N VAL A 76 12.52 6.10 -8.63
CA VAL A 76 12.92 5.69 -7.29
C VAL A 76 13.94 6.68 -6.75
N SER A 77 13.66 7.28 -5.61
CA SER A 77 14.61 8.15 -4.92
C SER A 77 14.80 7.66 -3.49
N SER A 78 16.05 7.63 -3.04
CA SER A 78 16.42 7.31 -1.65
C SER A 78 16.06 8.42 -0.65
N VAL A 79 15.66 9.59 -1.16
CA VAL A 79 15.41 10.78 -0.35
C VAL A 79 13.91 10.95 -0.13
N GLN A 80 13.47 10.48 1.03
CA GLN A 80 12.06 10.51 1.48
C GLN A 80 11.50 11.93 1.68
N THR A 81 12.34 12.97 1.64
CA THR A 81 11.98 14.31 2.14
C THR A 81 11.05 15.13 1.23
N ARG A 82 10.70 14.67 0.02
CA ARG A 82 9.78 15.41 -0.90
C ARG A 82 8.94 14.54 -1.83
N THR A 83 8.91 13.23 -1.63
CA THR A 83 8.13 12.36 -2.51
C THR A 83 6.68 12.39 -2.04
N ASN A 84 5.79 12.85 -2.91
CA ASN A 84 4.34 12.67 -2.77
C ASN A 84 3.98 11.19 -2.95
N VAL A 85 4.71 10.26 -2.35
CA VAL A 85 4.63 8.82 -2.58
C VAL A 85 4.52 8.11 -1.26
N VAL A 86 3.68 7.08 -1.24
CA VAL A 86 3.49 6.24 -0.06
C VAL A 86 4.82 5.61 0.36
N GLU A 87 5.17 5.74 1.64
CA GLU A 87 6.44 5.25 2.17
C GLU A 87 6.66 3.75 1.95
N THR A 88 5.60 2.96 2.13
CA THR A 88 5.64 1.51 1.88
C THR A 88 5.83 1.14 0.41
N PHE A 89 5.46 2.01 -0.54
CA PHE A 89 5.73 1.78 -1.94
C PHE A 89 7.24 1.87 -2.22
N ILE A 90 7.92 2.89 -1.67
CA ILE A 90 9.37 3.09 -1.87
C ILE A 90 10.16 1.90 -1.32
N VAL A 91 9.88 1.52 -0.07
CA VAL A 91 10.51 0.35 0.57
C VAL A 91 10.14 -0.95 -0.15
N GLY A 92 8.91 -1.02 -0.67
CA GLY A 92 8.39 -2.18 -1.37
C GLY A 92 9.11 -2.48 -2.68
N VAL A 93 9.38 -1.46 -3.50
CA VAL A 93 10.00 -1.64 -4.83
C VAL A 93 11.51 -1.83 -4.77
N GLU A 94 12.17 -1.40 -3.70
CA GLU A 94 13.62 -1.50 -3.57
C GLU A 94 14.09 -2.96 -3.66
N GLY A 95 15.08 -3.21 -4.53
CA GLY A 95 15.63 -4.54 -4.75
C GLY A 95 14.73 -5.51 -5.54
N MET A 96 13.50 -5.12 -5.92
CA MET A 96 12.71 -5.92 -6.86
C MET A 96 13.41 -6.02 -8.22
N LYS A 97 13.10 -7.05 -9.00
CA LYS A 97 13.59 -7.22 -10.37
C LYS A 97 12.45 -7.08 -11.36
N GLU A 98 12.75 -6.70 -12.60
CA GLU A 98 11.76 -6.71 -13.69
C GLU A 98 11.08 -8.08 -13.82
N GLY A 99 9.76 -8.06 -13.98
CA GLY A 99 8.90 -9.24 -13.98
C GLY A 99 8.54 -9.75 -12.59
N GLY A 100 9.11 -9.19 -11.52
CA GLY A 100 8.84 -9.62 -10.15
C GLY A 100 7.52 -9.07 -9.62
N VAL A 101 6.89 -9.84 -8.73
CA VAL A 101 5.64 -9.47 -8.04
C VAL A 101 5.85 -9.60 -6.53
N ARG A 102 5.55 -8.54 -5.79
CA ARG A 102 5.71 -8.46 -4.34
C ARG A 102 4.45 -7.93 -3.69
N ARG A 103 4.09 -8.48 -2.54
CA ARG A 103 3.07 -7.91 -1.65
C ARG A 103 3.74 -7.27 -0.45
N VAL A 104 3.25 -6.10 -0.09
CA VAL A 104 3.78 -5.27 1.00
C VAL A 104 2.65 -4.90 1.94
N GLU A 105 2.90 -5.01 3.24
CA GLU A 105 1.96 -4.59 4.26
C GLU A 105 1.98 -3.07 4.36
N VAL A 106 0.82 -2.44 4.24
CA VAL A 106 0.66 -1.00 4.37
C VAL A 106 -0.11 -0.70 5.64
N GLN A 107 0.63 -0.36 6.68
CA GLN A 107 0.04 0.18 7.91
C GLN A 107 -0.50 1.59 7.63
N PRO A 108 -1.62 2.00 8.25
CA PRO A 108 -2.21 3.33 8.04
C PRO A 108 -1.20 4.48 8.17
N GLN A 109 -0.41 4.46 9.25
CA GLN A 109 0.62 5.46 9.58
C GLN A 109 1.78 5.55 8.58
N LYS A 110 2.04 4.48 7.82
CA LYS A 110 3.10 4.41 6.77
C LYS A 110 2.49 4.45 5.36
N GLY A 111 1.18 4.60 5.29
CA GLY A 111 0.35 4.56 4.11
C GLY A 111 -0.12 5.95 3.71
N TRP A 112 -1.44 6.12 3.74
CA TRP A 112 -2.13 7.32 3.28
C TRP A 112 -2.66 8.19 4.40
N GLU A 113 -2.22 7.97 5.64
CA GLU A 113 -2.67 8.73 6.80
C GLU A 113 -1.90 10.03 6.93
N LYS A 114 -2.62 11.14 7.11
CA LYS A 114 -2.00 12.42 7.40
C LYS A 114 -1.25 12.32 8.73
N LYS A 115 -0.01 12.83 8.71
CA LYS A 115 0.83 13.00 9.91
C LYS A 115 0.38 14.21 10.73
N THR A 116 -0.87 14.21 11.21
CA THR A 116 -1.45 15.24 12.06
C THR A 116 -1.94 14.63 13.36
N THR A 117 -1.87 15.36 14.46
CA THR A 117 -2.25 14.89 15.81
C THR A 117 -3.70 14.39 15.91
N GLU A 118 -4.57 14.87 15.02
CA GLU A 118 -5.99 14.50 14.93
C GLU A 118 -6.20 13.12 14.27
N CYS A 119 -5.25 12.69 13.43
CA CYS A 119 -5.29 11.43 12.70
C CYS A 119 -4.37 10.39 13.36
N ASP A 120 -3.19 10.83 13.80
CA ASP A 120 -2.17 10.04 14.48
C ASP A 120 -2.70 9.46 15.82
N GLY A 121 -3.00 8.16 15.82
CA GLY A 121 -3.49 7.42 16.99
C GLY A 121 -4.88 6.77 16.86
N GLY A 122 -5.47 6.77 15.66
CA GLY A 122 -6.79 6.19 15.43
C GLY A 122 -7.93 7.08 15.97
N PRO A 123 -9.20 6.63 15.88
CA PRO A 123 -10.34 7.54 16.04
C PRO A 123 -10.43 8.15 17.45
N GLY A 124 -10.08 9.44 17.58
CA GLY A 124 -10.02 10.21 18.83
C GLY A 124 -8.65 10.84 19.17
N GLY A 125 -7.80 11.12 18.18
CA GLY A 125 -6.37 11.43 18.33
C GLY A 125 -5.99 12.55 19.32
N LYS A 126 -5.25 12.14 20.37
CA LYS A 126 -4.19 12.87 21.11
C LYS A 126 -3.03 11.89 21.37
N GLY A 127 -2.50 11.27 20.31
CA GLY A 127 -1.34 10.38 20.40
C GLY A 127 -0.02 11.13 20.27
N ASN A 128 1.05 10.60 20.88
CA ASN A 128 2.43 10.98 20.55
C ASN A 128 2.88 10.01 19.45
N GLY A 129 3.03 10.52 18.23
CA GLY A 129 3.17 9.70 17.02
C GLY A 129 4.06 8.46 17.13
N GLY A 130 3.55 7.34 16.62
CA GLY A 130 4.28 6.07 16.49
C GLY A 130 3.74 4.88 17.30
N ASP A 131 2.71 5.06 18.13
CA ASP A 131 2.20 3.96 18.98
C ASP A 131 1.06 3.17 18.30
N ILE A 132 1.36 1.92 17.93
CA ILE A 132 0.37 0.93 17.46
C ILE A 132 -0.53 0.57 18.66
N LYS A 133 -1.74 1.13 18.72
CA LYS A 133 -2.77 0.63 19.65
C LYS A 133 -3.44 -0.58 19.02
N THR A 134 -3.00 -1.79 19.40
CA THR A 134 -3.49 -3.09 18.94
C THR A 134 -4.87 -3.49 19.47
N ASP A 135 -5.69 -2.54 19.89
CA ASP A 135 -6.97 -2.87 20.50
C ASP A 135 -8.01 -1.89 19.97
N MET A 136 -8.95 -2.36 19.15
CA MET A 136 -10.31 -1.83 19.11
C MET A 136 -11.26 -2.63 18.19
N MET A 137 -12.23 -3.25 18.84
CA MET A 137 -13.48 -3.76 18.28
C MET A 137 -14.53 -2.63 18.40
N ILE A 138 -14.73 -1.76 17.40
CA ILE A 138 -15.71 -0.64 17.49
C ILE A 138 -16.51 -0.42 16.18
N VAL A 139 -17.79 -0.08 16.40
CA VAL A 139 -19.00 -0.02 15.55
C VAL A 139 -18.91 0.84 14.26
N PRO A 140 -19.57 0.46 13.13
CA PRO A 140 -19.10 0.81 11.77
C PRO A 140 -19.66 2.06 11.05
N THR A 141 -20.56 2.87 11.62
CA THR A 141 -21.37 3.79 10.77
C THR A 141 -21.10 5.29 10.88
N ALA A 142 -20.53 5.81 11.98
CA ALA A 142 -20.27 7.25 12.14
C ALA A 142 -18.84 7.71 11.77
N LYS A 143 -17.90 6.77 11.61
CA LYS A 143 -16.46 7.06 11.40
C LYS A 143 -16.03 7.23 9.95
N MET A 144 -16.78 6.70 8.97
CA MET A 144 -16.37 6.74 7.55
C MET A 144 -16.16 8.17 7.01
N VAL A 145 -16.92 9.16 7.51
CA VAL A 145 -16.79 10.57 7.08
C VAL A 145 -15.62 11.28 7.80
N GLN A 146 -15.21 10.80 8.98
CA GLN A 146 -14.04 11.32 9.70
C GLN A 146 -12.73 10.74 9.17
N GLU A 147 -12.72 9.48 8.74
CA GLU A 147 -11.53 8.82 8.20
C GLU A 147 -11.10 9.40 6.84
N GLU A 148 -12.05 9.81 5.99
CA GLU A 148 -11.75 10.53 4.74
C GLU A 148 -11.00 11.85 4.97
N MET A 149 -11.23 12.52 6.12
CA MET A 149 -10.49 13.74 6.47
C MET A 149 -9.01 13.46 6.79
N CYS A 150 -8.69 12.24 7.20
CA CYS A 150 -7.34 11.79 7.52
C CYS A 150 -6.57 11.25 6.32
N PHE A 151 -7.19 11.17 5.13
CA PHE A 151 -6.48 10.81 3.91
C PHE A 151 -5.56 11.92 3.42
N ASP A 152 -4.29 11.60 3.28
CA ASP A 152 -3.38 12.40 2.47
C ASP A 152 -3.55 12.08 0.99
N LYS A 153 -4.50 12.80 0.36
CA LYS A 153 -4.80 12.70 -1.08
C LYS A 153 -3.62 13.11 -1.99
N ARG A 154 -2.54 13.67 -1.43
CA ARG A 154 -1.35 14.05 -2.20
C ARG A 154 -0.43 12.86 -2.44
N LEU A 155 -0.54 11.81 -1.64
CA LEU A 155 0.32 10.63 -1.75
C LEU A 155 -0.13 9.72 -2.88
N VAL A 156 0.78 9.40 -3.80
CA VAL A 156 0.57 8.43 -4.86
C VAL A 156 1.24 7.09 -4.53
N PRO A 157 0.69 5.95 -4.98
CA PRO A 157 -0.58 5.83 -5.72
C PRO A 157 -1.80 6.13 -4.83
N PHE A 158 -2.85 6.78 -5.37
CA PHE A 158 -4.10 7.10 -4.65
C PHE A 158 -5.33 6.63 -5.47
N PRO A 159 -6.48 6.33 -4.84
CA PRO A 159 -7.76 6.19 -5.53
C PRO A 159 -8.03 7.30 -6.55
N LYS A 160 -8.53 6.94 -7.74
CA LYS A 160 -8.89 7.89 -8.80
C LYS A 160 -10.40 8.15 -8.85
N SER A 161 -11.21 7.26 -8.29
CA SER A 161 -12.67 7.38 -8.27
C SER A 161 -13.25 7.50 -6.86
N TYR A 162 -14.45 8.08 -6.74
CA TYR A 162 -15.18 8.17 -5.48
C TYR A 162 -15.51 6.78 -4.89
N ALA A 163 -15.80 5.79 -5.74
CA ALA A 163 -16.08 4.43 -5.30
C ALA A 163 -14.83 3.78 -4.66
N GLU A 164 -13.66 4.00 -5.25
CA GLU A 164 -12.38 3.55 -4.71
C GLU A 164 -12.05 4.23 -3.37
N GLU A 165 -12.24 5.55 -3.26
CA GLU A 165 -12.07 6.29 -1.99
C GLU A 165 -12.96 5.71 -0.90
N ARG A 166 -14.23 5.43 -1.20
CA ARG A 166 -15.17 4.80 -0.26
C ARG A 166 -14.73 3.40 0.16
N ARG A 167 -14.24 2.56 -0.77
CA ARG A 167 -13.74 1.22 -0.44
C ARG A 167 -12.54 1.31 0.50
N MET A 168 -11.67 2.29 0.29
CA MET A 168 -10.50 2.54 1.13
C MET A 168 -10.91 2.98 2.54
N ALA A 169 -11.86 3.90 2.64
CA ALA A 169 -12.39 4.43 3.91
C ALA A 169 -13.11 3.39 4.78
N GLN A 170 -13.63 2.31 4.20
CA GLN A 170 -14.37 1.31 4.99
C GLN A 170 -13.51 0.52 6.00
N ARG A 171 -12.18 0.57 5.91
CA ARG A 171 -11.22 -0.15 6.80
C ARG A 171 -9.87 0.57 6.87
N PHE A 172 -9.87 1.89 6.94
CA PHE A 172 -8.63 2.65 6.94
C PHE A 172 -7.83 2.50 8.24
N ASP A 173 -8.49 2.05 9.30
CA ASP A 173 -7.88 1.68 10.58
C ASP A 173 -7.11 0.35 10.54
N GLN A 174 -7.16 -0.40 9.43
CA GLN A 174 -6.51 -1.71 9.28
C GLN A 174 -5.35 -1.67 8.28
N ALA A 175 -4.43 -2.62 8.42
CA ALA A 175 -3.38 -2.80 7.42
C ALA A 175 -3.98 -3.21 6.07
N LEU A 176 -3.55 -2.52 5.02
CA LEU A 176 -3.83 -2.86 3.63
C LEU A 176 -2.67 -3.65 3.04
N ILE A 177 -2.90 -4.30 1.91
CA ILE A 177 -1.87 -5.02 1.16
C ILE A 177 -1.67 -4.29 -0.15
N LEU A 178 -0.43 -3.89 -0.43
CA LEU A 178 -0.02 -3.32 -1.70
C LEU A 178 0.72 -4.40 -2.49
N GLU A 179 0.10 -4.90 -3.56
CA GLU A 179 0.75 -5.80 -4.50
C GLU A 179 1.33 -4.99 -5.67
N ILE A 180 2.62 -5.13 -5.90
CA ILE A 180 3.39 -4.39 -6.89
C ILE A 180 3.99 -5.39 -7.87
N GLY A 181 3.78 -5.17 -9.16
CA GLY A 181 4.45 -5.90 -10.23
C GLY A 181 5.35 -4.96 -11.03
N ILE A 182 6.65 -5.24 -11.08
CA ILE A 182 7.58 -4.45 -11.89
C ILE A 182 7.46 -4.90 -13.34
N LEU A 183 6.99 -4.01 -14.22
CA LEU A 183 6.91 -4.27 -15.65
C LEU A 183 8.27 -4.02 -16.30
N LYS A 184 8.93 -2.92 -15.93
CA LYS A 184 10.20 -2.50 -16.52
C LYS A 184 10.99 -1.57 -15.59
N VAL A 185 12.31 -1.64 -15.68
CA VAL A 185 13.29 -0.75 -15.06
C VAL A 185 14.06 -0.07 -16.19
N LEU A 186 14.06 1.26 -16.20
CA LEU A 186 14.66 2.11 -17.22
C LEU A 186 15.98 2.72 -16.73
#